data_AF-A0A6M6E3R6-F1
#
_entry.id   AF-A0A6M6E3R6-F1
#
_cell.length_a   1.000
_cell.length_b   1.000
_cell.length_c   1.000
_cell.angle_alpha   90.00
_cell.angle_beta   90.00
_cell.angle_gamma   90.00
#
_symmetry.space_group_name_H-M   'P 1'
#
loop_
_entity.id
_entity.type
_entity.pdbx_description
1 polymer ?
#
loop_
_entity_poly.entity_id
_entity_poly.type
_entity_poly.pdbx_seq_one_letter_code
_entity_poly.pdbx_strand_id
1 'polypeptide(L)'
;MKNILKVCVGIIFLLPLGGCFGEDYDFSPPTVTISPTVNDIVDTDLKEANIDWKGENNEPYKKETGNISKLAMKQQPLAVGSETEGNVRFDNEDFSVGGLTISVLRNDKKQELKLNEQDRTFNFPKEKGKYAIVVDLYTDRGNAQYVGNIVVK
;
A
#
# COMPACT_ATOMS: atom_id res chain seq x y z
N MET A 1 -13.36 -13.42 -62.20
CA MET A 1 -13.03 -12.80 -60.90
C MET A 1 -14.25 -12.90 -59.98
N LYS A 2 -14.37 -13.99 -59.21
CA LYS A 2 -15.46 -14.10 -58.19
C LYS A 2 -15.17 -15.11 -57.07
N ASN A 3 -14.09 -15.89 -57.20
CA ASN A 3 -13.80 -17.01 -56.29
C ASN A 3 -12.59 -16.75 -55.38
N ILE A 4 -11.85 -15.66 -55.57
CA ILE A 4 -10.70 -15.30 -54.71
C ILE A 4 -11.16 -14.57 -53.43
N LEU A 5 -12.33 -13.92 -53.47
CA LEU A 5 -12.85 -13.14 -52.33
C LEU A 5 -13.39 -14.03 -51.18
N LYS A 6 -13.67 -15.31 -51.43
CA LYS A 6 -14.18 -16.22 -50.39
C LYS A 6 -13.08 -16.89 -49.55
N VAL A 7 -11.81 -16.77 -49.94
CA VAL A 7 -10.69 -17.40 -49.22
C VAL A 7 -10.15 -16.51 -48.09
N CYS A 8 -10.37 -15.19 -48.14
CA CYS A 8 -9.89 -14.27 -47.10
C CYS A 8 -10.75 -14.22 -45.83
N VAL A 9 -12.00 -14.71 -45.86
CA VAL A 9 -12.91 -14.65 -44.70
C VAL A 9 -12.72 -15.83 -43.73
N GLY A 10 -12.06 -16.91 -44.17
CA GLY A 10 -11.84 -18.11 -43.34
C GLY A 10 -10.57 -18.09 -42.48
N ILE A 11 -9.61 -17.21 -42.76
CA ILE A 11 -8.28 -17.21 -42.10
C ILE A 11 -8.22 -16.27 -40.87
N ILE A 12 -9.20 -15.39 -40.68
CA ILE A 12 -9.19 -14.40 -39.57
C ILE A 12 -9.79 -14.97 -38.26
N PHE A 13 -10.42 -16.15 -38.29
CA PHE A 13 -11.00 -16.79 -37.10
C PHE A 13 -10.04 -17.73 -36.33
N LEU A 14 -8.74 -17.72 -36.68
CA LEU A 14 -7.71 -18.56 -36.07
C LEU A 14 -6.70 -17.77 -35.23
N LEU A 15 -7.07 -16.59 -34.72
CA LEU A 15 -6.40 -16.06 -33.54
C LEU A 15 -7.11 -16.66 -32.33
N PRO A 16 -6.66 -17.82 -31.78
CA PRO A 16 -7.09 -18.16 -30.45
C PRO A 16 -6.77 -16.98 -29.55
N LEU A 17 -7.69 -16.70 -28.63
CA LEU A 17 -7.57 -15.78 -27.51
C LEU A 17 -6.45 -16.25 -26.55
N GLY A 18 -5.25 -16.45 -27.08
CA GLY A 18 -4.03 -16.81 -26.39
C GLY A 18 -3.49 -15.56 -25.70
N GLY A 19 -4.16 -15.21 -24.62
CA GLY A 19 -3.80 -14.09 -23.77
C GLY A 19 -4.18 -14.37 -22.32
N CYS A 20 -3.97 -15.59 -21.82
CA CYS A 20 -3.49 -15.72 -20.44
C CYS A 20 -2.01 -16.00 -20.56
N PHE A 21 -1.24 -14.95 -20.85
CA PHE A 21 0.16 -14.96 -20.44
C PHE A 21 0.13 -15.17 -18.92
N GLY A 22 0.97 -16.07 -18.42
CA GLY A 22 1.18 -16.23 -16.98
C GLY A 22 1.77 -14.94 -16.44
N GLU A 23 0.91 -13.97 -16.16
CA GLU A 23 1.26 -12.79 -15.37
C GLU A 23 1.63 -13.32 -13.98
N ASP A 24 2.85 -13.02 -13.58
CA ASP A 24 3.35 -13.32 -12.25
C ASP A 24 2.74 -12.27 -11.31
N TYR A 25 1.54 -12.57 -10.80
CA TYR A 25 0.84 -11.70 -9.86
C TYR A 25 1.51 -11.77 -8.50
N ASP A 26 1.75 -10.62 -7.89
CA ASP A 26 2.21 -10.56 -6.51
C ASP A 26 1.02 -10.69 -5.55
N PHE A 27 0.84 -11.88 -4.98
CA PHE A 27 -0.23 -12.13 -4.03
C PHE A 27 0.13 -11.77 -2.58
N SER A 28 1.31 -11.21 -2.33
CA SER A 28 1.72 -10.78 -0.99
C SER A 28 1.06 -9.46 -0.58
N PRO A 29 0.92 -9.17 0.72
CA PRO A 29 0.62 -7.80 1.15
C PRO A 29 1.70 -6.84 0.62
N PRO A 30 1.33 -5.64 0.16
CA PRO A 30 2.31 -4.72 -0.41
C PRO A 30 3.30 -4.25 0.67
N THR A 31 4.49 -3.86 0.25
CA THR A 31 5.32 -2.95 1.05
C THR A 31 4.68 -1.57 1.02
N VAL A 32 4.54 -0.95 2.20
CA VAL A 32 4.01 0.41 2.33
C VAL A 32 5.14 1.38 2.63
N THR A 33 5.30 2.38 1.77
CA THR A 33 6.29 3.44 1.93
C THR A 33 5.58 4.78 2.20
N ILE A 34 6.12 5.58 3.11
CA ILE A 34 5.71 6.96 3.32
C ILE A 34 6.81 7.90 2.82
N SER A 35 6.41 8.84 1.97
CA SER A 35 7.29 9.81 1.31
C SER A 35 6.83 11.24 1.65
N PRO A 36 7.61 12.03 2.41
CA PRO A 36 7.35 13.46 2.59
C PRO A 36 7.55 14.22 1.28
N THR A 37 6.70 15.20 0.96
CA THR A 37 6.80 15.95 -0.31
C THR A 37 7.87 17.05 -0.31
N VAL A 38 8.67 17.13 0.76
CA VAL A 38 9.78 18.08 0.86
C VAL A 38 11.04 17.45 0.27
N ASN A 39 11.67 18.16 -0.66
CA ASN A 39 12.94 17.79 -1.27
C ASN A 39 13.99 17.45 -0.19
N ASP A 40 14.81 16.43 -0.44
CA ASP A 40 15.90 15.94 0.42
C ASP A 40 15.51 15.08 1.65
N ILE A 41 14.23 14.79 1.87
CA ILE A 41 13.82 13.80 2.88
C ILE A 41 13.72 12.41 2.24
N VAL A 42 14.36 11.42 2.88
CA VAL A 42 14.37 10.03 2.42
C VAL A 42 13.07 9.35 2.84
N ASP A 43 12.44 8.68 1.88
CA ASP A 43 11.28 7.81 2.07
C ASP A 43 11.52 6.76 3.16
N THR A 44 10.45 6.27 3.78
CA THR A 44 10.56 5.23 4.80
C THR A 44 9.57 4.11 4.56
N ASP A 45 10.08 2.88 4.51
CA ASP A 45 9.25 1.69 4.48
C ASP A 45 8.71 1.40 5.88
N LEU A 46 7.40 1.21 5.95
CA LEU A 46 6.73 0.80 7.17
C LEU A 46 6.91 -0.71 7.38
N LYS A 47 6.83 -1.14 8.64
CA LYS A 47 6.82 -2.56 8.98
C LYS A 47 5.39 -3.06 9.16
N GLU A 48 5.07 -4.16 8.48
CA GLU A 48 3.88 -4.95 8.76
C GLU A 48 3.75 -5.27 10.26
N ALA A 49 2.60 -4.98 10.83
CA ALA A 49 2.27 -5.21 12.23
C ALA A 49 1.22 -6.31 12.40
N ASN A 50 0.02 -6.08 11.87
CA ASN A 50 -1.11 -7.03 11.96
C ASN A 50 -1.63 -7.32 10.56
N ILE A 51 -1.59 -8.58 10.14
CA ILE A 51 -1.96 -9.02 8.80
C ILE A 51 -2.96 -10.16 8.91
N ASP A 52 -4.04 -10.08 8.13
CA ASP A 52 -4.95 -11.18 7.82
C ASP A 52 -5.22 -11.16 6.32
N TRP A 53 -4.46 -11.95 5.56
CA TRP A 53 -4.37 -11.86 4.11
C TRP A 53 -4.53 -13.23 3.43
N LYS A 54 -5.09 -13.24 2.23
CA LYS A 54 -5.23 -14.42 1.36
C LYS A 54 -4.23 -14.31 0.22
N GLY A 55 -3.16 -15.07 0.29
CA GLY A 55 -2.12 -15.14 -0.72
C GLY A 55 -2.53 -15.96 -1.95
N GLU A 56 -1.52 -16.48 -2.66
CA GLU A 56 -1.74 -17.35 -3.82
C GLU A 56 -2.61 -18.56 -3.42
N ASN A 57 -3.54 -18.97 -4.29
CA ASN A 57 -4.47 -20.08 -4.04
C ASN A 57 -5.31 -19.95 -2.75
N ASN A 58 -5.48 -18.73 -2.22
CA ASN A 58 -6.12 -18.42 -0.93
C ASN A 58 -5.37 -18.97 0.29
N GLU A 59 -4.07 -19.22 0.18
CA GLU A 59 -3.24 -19.56 1.33
C GLU A 59 -3.28 -18.43 2.39
N PRO A 60 -3.63 -18.72 3.65
CA PRO A 60 -3.75 -17.69 4.67
C PRO A 60 -2.36 -17.23 5.14
N TYR A 61 -2.12 -15.92 5.06
CA TYR A 61 -0.98 -15.26 5.71
C TYR A 61 -1.48 -14.42 6.87
N LYS A 62 -1.07 -14.79 8.09
CA LYS A 62 -1.47 -14.12 9.33
C LYS A 62 -0.25 -13.70 10.13
N LYS A 63 -0.33 -12.49 10.67
CA LYS A 63 0.68 -11.92 11.55
C LYS A 63 -0.01 -11.09 12.62
N GLU A 64 0.40 -11.27 13.86
CA GLU A 64 -0.09 -10.46 14.98
C GLU A 64 1.10 -9.85 15.73
N THR A 65 1.00 -8.56 16.04
CA THR A 65 1.99 -7.82 16.81
C THR A 65 1.36 -7.28 18.09
N GLY A 66 1.81 -7.78 19.24
CA GLY A 66 1.23 -7.40 20.54
C GLY A 66 1.37 -5.91 20.91
N ASN A 67 2.46 -5.24 20.52
CA ASN A 67 2.62 -3.80 20.74
C ASN A 67 3.22 -3.12 19.51
N ILE A 68 2.35 -2.51 18.71
CA ILE A 68 2.70 -1.88 17.44
C ILE A 68 3.51 -0.60 17.64
N SER A 69 3.29 0.15 18.73
CA SER A 69 4.10 1.33 19.07
C SER A 69 5.55 0.93 19.35
N LYS A 70 5.78 -0.19 20.05
CA LYS A 70 7.12 -0.73 20.29
C LYS A 70 7.78 -1.21 18.99
N LEU A 71 7.01 -1.80 18.07
CA LEU A 71 7.51 -2.18 16.75
C LEU A 71 7.92 -0.95 15.93
N ALA A 72 7.09 0.09 15.92
CA ALA A 72 7.41 1.37 15.28
C ALA A 72 8.71 1.95 15.84
N MET A 73 8.83 2.14 17.16
CA MET A 73 9.98 2.80 17.78
C MET A 73 11.33 2.08 17.59
N LYS A 74 11.36 0.81 17.17
CA LYS A 74 12.59 0.10 16.79
C LYS A 74 13.15 0.51 15.42
N GLN A 75 12.31 1.12 14.58
CA GLN A 75 12.67 1.57 13.25
C GLN A 75 13.41 2.90 13.32
N GLN A 76 14.27 3.17 12.33
CA GLN A 76 14.91 4.46 12.18
C GLN A 76 13.84 5.55 12.03
N PRO A 77 13.90 6.64 12.81
CA PRO A 77 12.89 7.68 12.76
C PRO A 77 12.96 8.47 11.45
N LEU A 78 11.83 8.61 10.78
CA LEU A 78 11.63 9.58 9.70
C LEU A 78 11.37 10.97 10.31
N ALA A 79 12.28 11.91 10.07
CA ALA A 79 12.14 13.27 10.54
C ALA A 79 11.38 14.14 9.53
N VAL A 80 10.28 14.77 9.97
CA VAL A 80 9.39 15.56 9.12
C VAL A 80 9.08 16.92 9.74
N GLY A 81 8.66 17.88 8.92
CA GLY A 81 8.12 19.15 9.40
C GLY A 81 6.68 19.01 9.89
N SER A 82 6.27 19.91 10.79
CA SER A 82 4.87 20.08 11.17
C SER A 82 4.01 20.39 9.95
N GLU A 83 2.85 19.72 9.82
CA GLU A 83 1.87 19.93 8.74
C GLU A 83 2.47 19.83 7.32
N THR A 84 3.64 19.21 7.20
CA THR A 84 4.22 18.86 5.90
C THR A 84 3.35 17.81 5.25
N GLU A 85 3.16 17.90 3.94
CA GLU A 85 2.42 16.89 3.19
C GLU A 85 3.30 15.64 3.01
N GLY A 86 2.66 14.48 3.11
CA GLY A 86 3.25 13.18 2.84
C GLY A 86 2.34 12.38 1.92
N ASN A 87 2.91 11.34 1.32
CA ASN A 87 2.23 10.43 0.42
C ASN A 87 2.44 8.98 0.88
N VAL A 88 1.44 8.13 0.65
CA VAL A 88 1.52 6.69 0.88
C VAL A 88 1.62 5.97 -0.46
N ARG A 89 2.63 5.09 -0.59
CA ARG A 89 2.92 4.32 -1.81
C ARG A 89 2.96 2.83 -1.51
N PHE A 90 2.55 2.04 -2.49
CA PHE A 90 2.65 0.58 -2.50
C PHE A 90 3.62 0.16 -3.60
N ASP A 91 4.38 -0.92 -3.36
CA ASP A 91 5.27 -1.52 -4.35
C ASP A 91 4.52 -2.39 -5.39
N ASN A 92 3.40 -2.97 -4.99
CA ASN A 92 2.46 -3.69 -5.84
C ASN A 92 0.99 -3.32 -5.50
N GLU A 93 0.09 -3.53 -6.46
CA GLU A 93 -1.37 -3.33 -6.29
C GLU A 93 -2.17 -4.41 -7.02
N ASP A 94 -1.73 -5.67 -6.96
CA ASP A 94 -2.43 -6.82 -7.57
C ASP A 94 -3.65 -7.27 -6.72
N PHE A 95 -4.42 -6.28 -6.23
CA PHE A 95 -5.59 -6.40 -5.37
C PHE A 95 -6.52 -5.19 -5.53
N SER A 96 -7.79 -5.36 -5.16
CA SER A 96 -8.75 -4.25 -5.13
C SER A 96 -8.70 -3.54 -3.78
N VAL A 97 -8.34 -2.25 -3.76
CA VAL A 97 -8.38 -1.43 -2.54
C VAL A 97 -9.83 -1.15 -2.15
N GLY A 98 -10.25 -1.64 -0.99
CA GLY A 98 -11.55 -1.36 -0.38
C GLY A 98 -11.54 -0.21 0.62
N GLY A 99 -10.36 0.13 1.16
CA GLY A 99 -10.18 1.27 2.06
C GLY A 99 -8.74 1.45 2.50
N LEU A 100 -8.37 2.69 2.80
CA LEU A 100 -7.04 3.06 3.30
C LEU A 100 -7.21 4.12 4.37
N THR A 101 -6.67 3.86 5.56
CA THR A 101 -6.68 4.86 6.64
C THR A 101 -5.27 5.09 7.15
N ILE A 102 -5.03 6.31 7.62
CA ILE A 102 -3.76 6.69 8.22
C ILE A 102 -4.01 7.38 9.55
N SER A 103 -3.21 7.03 10.55
CA SER A 103 -3.32 7.57 11.88
C SER A 103 -1.96 7.64 12.55
N VAL A 104 -1.88 8.38 13.66
CA VAL A 104 -0.71 8.43 14.51
C VAL A 104 -1.07 8.04 15.93
N LEU A 105 -0.12 7.37 16.59
CA LEU A 105 -0.18 7.01 17.99
C LEU A 105 0.86 7.80 18.77
N ARG A 106 0.43 8.46 19.84
CA ARG A 106 1.30 9.11 20.83
C ARG A 106 0.74 8.87 22.22
N ASN A 107 1.53 8.26 23.10
CA ASN A 107 1.11 7.89 24.46
C ASN A 107 -0.24 7.15 24.47
N ASP A 108 -0.36 6.13 23.60
CA ASP A 108 -1.56 5.30 23.39
C ASP A 108 -2.82 6.05 22.91
N LYS A 109 -2.71 7.34 22.59
CA LYS A 109 -3.79 8.10 21.95
C LYS A 109 -3.66 8.00 20.44
N LYS A 110 -4.73 7.52 19.79
CA LYS A 110 -4.89 7.49 18.34
C LYS A 110 -5.46 8.82 17.86
N GLN A 111 -4.81 9.39 16.86
CA GLN A 111 -5.32 10.50 16.06
C GLN A 111 -5.34 10.08 14.60
N GLU A 112 -6.50 10.07 13.98
CA GLU A 112 -6.63 9.85 12.55
C GLU A 112 -6.16 11.09 11.77
N LEU A 113 -5.43 10.87 10.67
CA LEU A 113 -5.01 11.92 9.76
C LEU A 113 -5.93 11.87 8.54
N LYS A 114 -6.36 13.05 8.07
CA LYS A 114 -7.19 13.14 6.87
C LYS A 114 -6.37 12.73 5.65
N LEU A 115 -6.80 11.66 4.99
CA LEU A 115 -6.25 11.19 3.73
C LEU A 115 -7.05 11.80 2.57
N ASN A 116 -6.35 12.26 1.53
CA ASN A 116 -6.94 12.49 0.22
C ASN A 116 -6.89 11.17 -0.58
N GLU A 117 -8.04 10.57 -0.85
CA GLU A 117 -8.11 9.27 -1.52
C GLU A 117 -7.67 9.31 -2.99
N GLN A 118 -7.71 10.49 -3.63
CA GLN A 118 -7.41 10.64 -5.05
C GLN A 118 -5.92 10.47 -5.36
N ASP A 119 -5.07 10.98 -4.46
CA ASP A 119 -3.62 11.00 -4.61
C ASP A 119 -2.88 10.36 -3.43
N ARG A 120 -3.60 9.84 -2.42
CA ARG A 120 -3.08 9.23 -1.18
C ARG A 120 -2.17 10.17 -0.39
N THR A 121 -2.45 11.47 -0.46
CA THR A 121 -1.72 12.48 0.32
C THR A 121 -2.38 12.73 1.67
N PHE A 122 -1.58 13.17 2.64
CA PHE A 122 -2.01 13.54 3.99
C PHE A 122 -1.05 14.57 4.57
N ASN A 123 -1.43 15.21 5.68
CA ASN A 123 -0.54 16.10 6.42
C ASN A 123 -0.04 15.44 7.69
N PHE A 124 1.27 15.53 7.94
CA PHE A 124 1.87 15.10 9.20
C PHE A 124 1.30 15.91 10.39
N PRO A 125 1.34 15.37 11.62
CA PRO A 125 0.81 16.05 12.79
C PRO A 125 1.41 17.44 12.98
N LYS A 126 0.59 18.36 13.49
CA LYS A 126 1.02 19.73 13.83
C LYS A 126 1.93 19.78 15.06
N GLU A 127 1.65 18.92 16.04
CA GLU A 127 2.40 18.93 17.29
C GLU A 127 3.75 18.25 17.13
N LYS A 128 4.81 18.91 17.59
CA LYS A 128 6.15 18.33 17.65
C LYS A 128 6.18 17.12 18.57
N GLY A 129 6.97 16.11 18.20
CA GLY A 129 7.14 14.93 19.01
C GLY A 129 7.40 13.65 18.22
N LYS A 130 7.48 12.54 18.96
CA LYS A 130 7.62 11.20 18.41
C LYS A 130 6.24 10.57 18.28
N TYR A 131 5.98 9.96 17.13
CA TYR A 131 4.74 9.25 16.87
C TYR A 131 5.04 7.90 16.22
N ALA A 132 4.17 6.93 16.47
CA ALA A 132 4.06 5.77 15.59
C ALA A 132 3.00 6.11 14.54
N ILE A 133 3.38 6.18 13.26
CA ILE A 133 2.42 6.28 12.16
C ILE A 133 1.89 4.89 11.87
N VAL A 134 0.59 4.79 11.60
CA VAL A 134 -0.14 3.54 11.36
C VAL A 134 -0.92 3.70 10.06
N VAL A 135 -0.72 2.78 9.14
CA VAL A 135 -1.49 2.67 7.90
C VAL A 135 -2.26 1.35 7.95
N ASP A 136 -3.59 1.45 7.86
CA ASP A 136 -4.47 0.28 7.76
C ASP A 136 -5.02 0.19 6.32
N LEU A 137 -4.70 -0.90 5.64
CA LEU A 137 -5.12 -1.22 4.27
C LEU A 137 -6.17 -2.34 4.29
N TYR A 138 -7.29 -2.12 3.60
CA TYR A 138 -8.39 -3.05 3.45
C TYR A 138 -8.56 -3.40 1.97
N THR A 139 -8.57 -4.68 1.62
CA THR A 139 -8.63 -5.16 0.23
C THR A 139 -9.56 -6.38 0.08
N ASP A 140 -9.77 -6.81 -1.16
CA ASP A 140 -10.43 -8.09 -1.48
C ASP A 140 -9.61 -9.33 -1.04
N ARG A 141 -8.29 -9.17 -0.86
CA ARG A 141 -7.38 -10.18 -0.32
C ARG A 141 -7.37 -10.25 1.21
N GLY A 142 -7.75 -9.17 1.90
CA GLY A 142 -7.79 -9.13 3.36
C GLY A 142 -7.37 -7.78 3.91
N ASN A 143 -6.80 -7.77 5.11
CA ASN A 143 -6.40 -6.56 5.82
C ASN A 143 -4.92 -6.60 6.16
N ALA A 144 -4.26 -5.45 6.03
CA ALA A 144 -2.86 -5.30 6.37
C ALA A 144 -2.62 -3.99 7.12
N GLN A 145 -2.01 -4.07 8.31
CA GLN A 145 -1.62 -2.92 9.11
C GLN A 145 -0.11 -2.77 9.09
N TYR A 146 0.35 -1.54 8.88
CA TYR A 146 1.76 -1.18 8.81
C TYR A 146 2.06 -0.05 9.78
N VAL A 147 3.25 -0.07 10.37
CA VAL A 147 3.67 0.96 11.32
C VAL A 147 5.09 1.47 11.05
N GLY A 148 5.31 2.75 11.33
CA GLY A 148 6.60 3.40 11.20
C GLY A 148 6.87 4.40 12.33
N ASN A 149 8.12 4.80 12.48
CA ASN A 149 8.56 5.79 13.47
C ASN A 149 8.69 7.16 12.81
N ILE A 150 7.94 8.15 13.25
CA ILE A 150 8.06 9.52 12.76
C ILE A 150 8.41 10.49 13.89
N VAL A 151 9.20 11.51 13.55
CA VAL A 151 9.57 12.61 14.45
C VAL A 151 9.23 13.93 13.79
N VAL A 152 8.22 14.61 14.33
CA VAL A 152 7.80 15.94 13.87
C VAL A 152 8.69 16.99 14.56
N LYS A 153 9.42 17.78 13.75
CA LYS A 153 10.41 18.77 14.19
C LYS A 153 9.85 20.16 14.47
#